data_AF-A0A9X9XKJ4-F1
#
_entry.id   AF-A0A9X9XKJ4-F1
#
_cell.length_a   1.000
_cell.length_b   1.000
_cell.length_c   1.000
_cell.angle_alpha   90.00
_cell.angle_beta   90.00
_cell.angle_gamma   90.00
#
_symmetry.space_group_name_H-M   'P 1'
#
loop_
_entity.id
_entity.type
_entity.pdbx_description
1 polymer ?
#
loop_
_entity_poly.entity_id
_entity_poly.type
_entity_poly.pdbx_seq_one_letter_code
_entity_poly.pdbx_strand_id
1 'polypeptide(L)'
;MRGLLAGMLGLLALAAAPARAQGFPPDGAVILFAPGSAEIGQAGRDVVLAFLRPPRPPGFRGHCLRGHADRGAGAQALSLERARAVAAMMARQGVDPADVVVEAAGDLAPARLAPPGRTEPMNDRVELVPCPGPRLAGMAEAEARALDAAVVPAFVTALAPRIARAMGCAVPQMPRWALVAPPFACPAEVPPQAVPALTVRRVDGSRRVAVTLEWPAGIPAGEARQVAAAAAGAVLDLFGHAPAAPVLAALAAEAGAARHLAFLAGASRAEVEAGPGEVRRLRVVAGGGDGP
;
A
#
# COMPACT_ATOMS: atom_id res chain seq x y z
N MET A 1 -44.69 38.31 -67.95
CA MET A 1 -43.88 38.92 -66.88
C MET A 1 -44.09 38.11 -65.60
N ARG A 2 -43.18 37.19 -65.28
CA ARG A 2 -43.12 36.43 -64.02
C ARG A 2 -41.65 36.37 -63.63
N GLY A 3 -41.28 37.11 -62.57
CA GLY A 3 -39.92 37.10 -61.97
C GLY A 3 -39.65 35.78 -61.24
N LEU A 4 -38.45 35.22 -61.25
CA LEU A 4 -37.17 35.68 -60.65
C LEU A 4 -37.26 35.90 -59.13
N LEU A 5 -37.01 34.82 -58.37
CA LEU A 5 -36.38 34.83 -57.03
C LEU A 5 -36.12 33.39 -56.57
N ALA A 6 -34.99 32.83 -57.01
CA ALA A 6 -34.39 31.61 -56.45
C ALA A 6 -33.10 32.04 -55.74
N GLY A 7 -33.25 32.48 -54.50
CA GLY A 7 -32.17 32.92 -53.63
C GLY A 7 -31.69 31.79 -52.73
N MET A 8 -30.38 31.56 -52.76
CA MET A 8 -29.57 30.73 -51.87
C MET A 8 -30.08 30.70 -50.42
N LEU A 9 -30.25 29.50 -49.89
CA LEU A 9 -30.17 29.22 -48.45
C LEU A 9 -29.41 27.91 -48.30
N GLY A 10 -28.09 28.06 -48.16
CA GLY A 10 -27.25 27.02 -47.62
C GLY A 10 -27.45 26.92 -46.11
N LEU A 11 -27.29 25.73 -45.57
CA LEU A 11 -26.63 25.53 -44.28
C LEU A 11 -26.12 24.08 -44.24
N LEU A 12 -24.83 23.90 -44.50
CA LEU A 12 -24.10 22.69 -44.12
C LEU A 12 -24.06 22.64 -42.59
N ALA A 13 -24.89 21.78 -42.00
CA ALA A 13 -24.72 21.36 -40.63
C ALA A 13 -23.59 20.31 -40.58
N LEU A 14 -22.34 20.79 -40.57
CA LEU A 14 -21.23 19.98 -40.03
C LEU A 14 -21.48 19.86 -38.53
N ALA A 15 -22.17 18.78 -38.14
CA ALA A 15 -22.18 18.32 -36.78
C ALA A 15 -20.73 17.94 -36.41
N ALA A 16 -20.02 18.87 -35.78
CA ALA A 16 -18.84 18.58 -35.01
C ALA A 16 -19.29 17.64 -33.88
N ALA A 17 -19.22 16.33 -34.12
CA ALA A 17 -19.25 15.37 -33.04
C ALA A 17 -18.11 15.76 -32.08
N PRO A 18 -18.38 16.07 -30.81
CA PRO A 18 -17.29 16.25 -29.86
C PRO A 18 -16.52 14.93 -29.88
N ALA A 19 -15.26 14.99 -30.29
CA ALA A 19 -14.33 13.90 -30.07
C ALA A 19 -14.42 13.62 -28.57
N ARG A 20 -15.05 12.49 -28.22
CA ARG A 20 -15.06 12.00 -26.84
C ARG A 20 -13.59 11.86 -26.47
N ALA A 21 -13.10 12.82 -25.67
CA ALA A 21 -11.84 12.68 -24.98
C ALA A 21 -11.94 11.36 -24.23
N GLN A 22 -11.22 10.35 -24.72
CA GLN A 22 -11.03 9.11 -24.01
C GLN A 22 -10.25 9.47 -22.76
N GLY A 23 -10.99 9.74 -21.68
CA GLY A 23 -10.45 9.97 -20.37
C GLY A 23 -9.75 8.70 -19.91
N PHE A 24 -8.54 8.89 -19.40
CA PHE A 24 -7.58 7.92 -18.90
C PHE A 24 -6.70 7.25 -19.99
N PRO A 25 -5.39 7.54 -20.03
CA PRO A 25 -4.46 6.60 -20.66
C PRO A 25 -4.60 5.24 -19.95
N PRO A 26 -4.54 4.11 -20.67
CA PRO A 26 -4.61 2.77 -20.07
C PRO A 26 -3.57 2.64 -18.94
N ASP A 27 -3.86 1.77 -17.96
CA ASP A 27 -3.05 1.49 -16.74
C ASP A 27 -1.59 1.04 -16.98
N GLY A 28 -1.12 1.13 -18.21
CA GLY A 28 0.26 1.02 -18.63
C GLY A 28 0.38 1.22 -20.13
N ALA A 29 1.61 1.32 -20.62
CA ALA A 29 1.91 1.29 -22.06
C ALA A 29 2.84 0.12 -22.37
N VAL A 30 2.67 -0.49 -23.53
CA VAL A 30 3.51 -1.59 -23.99
C VAL A 30 4.26 -1.17 -25.24
N ILE A 31 5.58 -1.21 -25.19
CA ILE A 31 6.46 -0.95 -26.33
C ILE A 31 6.98 -2.29 -26.84
N LEU A 32 6.70 -2.60 -28.11
CA LEU A 32 7.20 -3.80 -28.77
C LEU A 32 8.54 -3.51 -29.47
N PHE A 33 9.40 -4.52 -29.50
CA PHE A 33 10.70 -4.49 -30.15
C PHE A 33 10.78 -5.52 -31.27
N ALA A 34 11.67 -5.29 -32.23
CA ALA A 34 12.02 -6.34 -33.19
C ALA A 34 12.72 -7.50 -32.46
N PRO A 35 12.55 -8.75 -32.94
CA PRO A 35 13.24 -9.90 -32.36
C PRO A 35 14.76 -9.68 -32.26
N GLY A 36 15.33 -9.95 -31.08
CA GLY A 36 16.77 -9.79 -30.83
C GLY A 36 17.28 -8.35 -30.80
N SER A 37 16.42 -7.33 -30.87
CA SER A 37 16.84 -5.92 -30.89
C SER A 37 16.36 -5.14 -29.65
N ALA A 38 17.18 -4.18 -29.22
CA ALA A 38 16.81 -3.16 -28.24
C ALA A 38 16.52 -1.78 -28.88
N GLU A 39 16.53 -1.70 -30.22
CA GLU A 39 16.24 -0.48 -30.94
C GLU A 39 14.73 -0.17 -30.91
N ILE A 40 14.37 1.05 -30.49
CA ILE A 40 12.99 1.51 -30.49
C ILE A 40 12.61 1.94 -31.91
N GLY A 41 11.83 1.09 -32.59
CA GLY A 41 11.24 1.42 -33.89
C GLY A 41 10.23 2.56 -33.82
N GLN A 42 9.76 3.05 -34.98
CA GLN A 42 8.86 4.20 -35.04
C GLN A 42 7.58 4.02 -34.22
N ALA A 43 6.93 2.85 -34.31
CA ALA A 43 5.72 2.56 -33.53
C ALA A 43 5.98 2.62 -32.01
N GLY A 44 7.11 2.10 -31.54
CA GLY A 44 7.51 2.20 -30.14
C GLY A 44 7.76 3.64 -29.70
N ARG A 45 8.36 4.46 -30.58
CA ARG A 45 8.54 5.89 -30.33
C ARG A 45 7.20 6.60 -30.18
N ASP A 46 6.25 6.31 -31.06
CA ASP A 46 4.92 6.93 -31.04
C ASP A 46 4.16 6.57 -29.76
N VAL A 47 4.29 5.33 -29.26
CA VAL A 47 3.72 4.90 -27.97
C VAL A 47 4.34 5.67 -26.80
N VAL A 48 5.67 5.80 -26.75
CA VAL A 48 6.34 6.56 -25.68
C VAL A 48 5.91 8.03 -25.71
N LEU A 49 5.86 8.65 -26.89
CA LEU A 49 5.44 10.05 -27.02
C LEU A 49 3.97 10.23 -26.64
N ALA A 50 3.09 9.33 -27.06
CA ALA A 50 1.67 9.36 -26.68
C ALA A 50 1.50 9.24 -25.16
N PHE A 51 2.26 8.35 -24.52
CA PHE A 51 2.25 8.17 -23.06
C PHE A 51 2.72 9.43 -22.30
N LEU A 52 3.64 10.20 -22.89
CA LEU A 52 4.19 11.41 -22.25
C LEU A 52 3.37 12.69 -22.50
N ARG A 53 2.34 12.65 -23.35
CA ARG A 53 1.54 13.84 -23.71
C ARG A 53 0.70 14.35 -22.53
N PRO A 54 0.57 15.68 -22.33
CA PRO A 54 -0.33 16.28 -21.35
C PRO A 54 -1.82 16.06 -21.67
N PRO A 55 -2.72 16.18 -20.67
CA PRO A 55 -2.43 16.37 -19.26
C PRO A 55 -1.94 15.05 -18.64
N ARG A 56 -0.75 15.10 -18.03
CA ARG A 56 -0.29 13.96 -17.21
C ARG A 56 -1.29 13.83 -16.05
N PRO A 57 -1.79 12.63 -15.73
CA PRO A 57 -2.72 12.46 -14.62
C PRO A 57 -2.11 13.06 -13.34
N PRO A 58 -2.89 13.80 -12.52
CA PRO A 58 -2.43 14.27 -11.23
C PRO A 58 -1.95 13.06 -10.41
N GLY A 59 -0.67 13.06 -10.04
CA GLY A 59 -0.03 11.87 -9.46
C GLY A 59 0.79 11.02 -10.43
N PHE A 60 1.17 11.54 -11.59
CA PHE A 60 2.28 11.01 -12.39
C PHE A 60 3.56 10.99 -11.55
N ARG A 61 3.77 9.88 -10.82
CA ARG A 61 4.68 9.73 -9.68
C ARG A 61 5.63 8.57 -9.94
N GLY A 62 6.43 8.70 -11.00
CA GLY A 62 7.43 7.74 -11.42
C GLY A 62 6.91 6.55 -12.25
N HIS A 63 7.84 5.85 -12.89
CA HIS A 63 7.57 4.75 -13.80
C HIS A 63 8.50 3.59 -13.55
N CYS A 64 7.95 2.38 -13.56
CA CYS A 64 8.73 1.16 -13.67
C CYS A 64 8.70 0.72 -15.13
N LEU A 65 9.88 0.62 -15.73
CA LEU A 65 10.09 0.10 -17.06
C LEU A 65 10.55 -1.33 -16.91
N ARG A 66 9.63 -2.26 -17.13
CA ARG A 66 9.92 -3.68 -17.03
C ARG A 66 10.19 -4.22 -18.43
N GLY A 67 11.44 -4.55 -18.70
CA GLY A 67 11.84 -5.17 -19.94
C GLY A 67 11.59 -6.67 -19.95
N HIS A 68 11.12 -7.17 -21.08
CA HIS A 68 10.92 -8.59 -21.36
C HIS A 68 11.66 -8.96 -22.64
N ALA A 69 12.05 -10.23 -22.72
CA ALA A 69 12.57 -10.83 -23.94
C ALA A 69 12.01 -12.23 -24.11
N ASP A 70 11.99 -12.69 -25.35
CA ASP A 70 11.64 -14.08 -25.61
C ASP A 70 12.70 -15.05 -25.06
N ARG A 71 12.34 -16.33 -24.96
CA ARG A 71 13.18 -17.35 -24.30
C ARG A 71 14.55 -17.49 -24.96
N GLY A 72 15.59 -17.60 -24.14
CA GLY A 72 16.93 -17.95 -24.61
C GLY A 72 18.07 -17.42 -23.75
N ALA A 73 19.28 -17.88 -24.08
CA ALA A 73 20.49 -17.33 -23.48
C ALA A 73 20.59 -15.82 -23.81
N GLY A 74 20.75 -14.99 -22.78
CA GLY A 74 20.83 -13.54 -22.92
C GLY A 74 19.49 -12.79 -22.83
N ALA A 75 18.36 -13.47 -22.63
CA ALA A 75 17.05 -12.83 -22.44
C ALA A 75 17.08 -11.76 -21.34
N GLN A 76 17.75 -12.05 -20.20
CA GLN A 76 17.91 -11.10 -19.10
C GLN A 76 18.63 -9.81 -19.55
N ALA A 77 19.78 -9.94 -20.24
CA ALA A 77 20.56 -8.80 -20.69
C ALA A 77 19.80 -7.97 -21.74
N LEU A 78 19.21 -8.62 -22.74
CA LEU A 78 18.44 -7.96 -23.80
C LEU A 78 17.21 -7.22 -23.23
N SER A 79 16.52 -7.84 -22.27
CA SER A 79 15.38 -7.21 -21.61
C SER A 79 15.79 -5.93 -20.85
N LEU A 80 16.96 -5.92 -20.20
CA LEU A 80 17.51 -4.74 -19.54
C LEU A 80 17.86 -3.64 -20.54
N GLU A 81 18.49 -3.99 -21.65
CA GLU A 81 18.87 -3.05 -22.71
C GLU A 81 17.65 -2.35 -23.30
N ARG A 82 16.56 -3.10 -23.56
CA ARG A 82 15.29 -2.53 -24.02
C ARG A 82 14.70 -1.53 -23.03
N ALA A 83 14.63 -1.90 -21.75
CA ALA A 83 14.09 -1.03 -20.72
C ALA A 83 14.94 0.25 -20.57
N ARG A 84 16.27 0.14 -20.66
CA ARG A 84 17.19 1.30 -20.70
C ARG A 84 17.01 2.17 -21.95
N ALA A 85 16.75 1.57 -23.11
CA ALA A 85 16.48 2.32 -24.34
C ALA A 85 15.23 3.19 -24.19
N VAL A 86 14.16 2.64 -23.59
CA VAL A 86 12.92 3.39 -23.30
C VAL A 86 13.18 4.49 -22.28
N ALA A 87 13.90 4.19 -21.19
CA ALA A 87 14.28 5.18 -20.18
C ALA A 87 15.04 6.37 -20.81
N ALA A 88 16.04 6.07 -21.67
CA ALA A 88 16.83 7.09 -22.36
C ALA A 88 15.96 7.93 -23.30
N MET A 89 14.96 7.32 -23.96
CA MET A 89 14.00 8.07 -24.78
C MET A 89 13.13 8.99 -23.92
N MET A 90 12.59 8.51 -22.81
CA MET A 90 11.79 9.32 -21.88
C MET A 90 12.62 10.49 -21.32
N ALA A 91 13.89 10.25 -20.99
CA ALA A 91 14.81 11.29 -20.53
C ALA A 91 15.01 12.41 -21.57
N ARG A 92 15.15 12.05 -22.86
CA ARG A 92 15.21 13.04 -23.96
C ARG A 92 13.93 13.85 -24.13
N GLN A 93 12.80 13.36 -23.61
CA GLN A 93 11.51 14.07 -23.59
C GLN A 93 11.29 14.83 -22.27
N GLY A 94 12.32 14.98 -21.44
CA GLY A 94 12.28 15.76 -20.20
C GLY A 94 11.73 15.01 -18.99
N VAL A 95 11.63 13.68 -19.03
CA VAL A 95 11.41 12.89 -17.81
C VAL A 95 12.72 12.84 -17.01
N ASP A 96 12.68 13.19 -15.74
CA ASP A 96 13.88 13.09 -14.90
C ASP A 96 14.20 11.60 -14.65
N PRO A 97 15.43 11.13 -14.95
CA PRO A 97 15.81 9.73 -14.76
C PRO A 97 15.58 9.20 -13.34
N ALA A 98 15.62 10.05 -12.31
CA ALA A 98 15.36 9.62 -10.93
C ALA A 98 13.86 9.39 -10.61
N ASP A 99 12.97 9.60 -11.59
CA ASP A 99 11.57 9.15 -11.55
C ASP A 99 11.36 7.81 -12.26
N VAL A 100 12.40 7.20 -12.83
CA VAL A 100 12.29 5.96 -13.61
C VAL A 100 13.05 4.82 -12.94
N VAL A 101 12.36 3.72 -12.65
CA VAL A 101 12.95 2.43 -12.28
C VAL A 101 13.08 1.58 -13.54
N VAL A 102 14.21 0.92 -13.72
CA VAL A 102 14.46 0.02 -14.86
C VAL A 102 14.65 -1.39 -14.33
N GLU A 103 13.85 -2.33 -14.83
CA GLU A 103 13.86 -3.72 -14.42
C GLU A 103 14.02 -4.66 -15.62
N ALA A 104 14.70 -5.78 -15.39
CA ALA A 104 14.83 -6.85 -16.37
C ALA A 104 14.07 -8.08 -15.89
N ALA A 105 13.00 -8.43 -16.60
CA ALA A 105 12.22 -9.64 -16.34
C ALA A 105 12.72 -10.84 -17.16
N GLY A 106 13.57 -10.61 -18.17
CA GLY A 106 14.00 -11.66 -19.08
C GLY A 106 12.81 -12.39 -19.71
N ASP A 107 12.83 -13.70 -19.66
CA ASP A 107 11.80 -14.62 -20.16
C ASP A 107 10.89 -15.19 -19.06
N LEU A 108 10.98 -14.65 -17.83
CA LEU A 108 10.25 -15.16 -16.66
C LEU A 108 8.73 -14.92 -16.71
N ALA A 109 8.28 -13.97 -17.54
CA ALA A 109 6.87 -13.57 -17.65
C ALA A 109 6.49 -13.33 -19.13
N PRO A 110 6.40 -14.39 -19.94
CA PRO A 110 6.02 -14.26 -21.34
C PRO A 110 4.57 -13.77 -21.44
N ALA A 111 4.30 -12.84 -22.35
CA ALA A 111 2.93 -12.42 -22.67
C ALA A 111 2.18 -13.56 -23.39
N ARG A 112 2.91 -14.36 -24.18
CA ARG A 112 2.38 -15.51 -24.89
C ARG A 112 3.42 -16.64 -24.91
N LEU A 113 2.93 -17.87 -24.75
CA LEU A 113 3.80 -19.04 -24.82
C LEU A 113 4.13 -19.35 -26.28
N ALA A 114 5.42 -19.32 -26.62
CA ALA A 114 5.91 -19.77 -27.92
C ALA A 114 6.13 -21.29 -27.93
N PRO A 115 5.80 -22.00 -29.04
CA PRO A 115 6.27 -23.37 -29.26
C PRO A 115 7.80 -23.46 -29.20
N PRO A 116 8.39 -24.62 -28.83
CA PRO A 116 9.84 -24.80 -28.83
C PRO A 116 10.47 -24.44 -30.19
N GLY A 117 11.54 -23.64 -30.17
CA GLY A 117 12.27 -23.23 -31.37
C GLY A 117 11.60 -22.14 -32.21
N ARG A 118 10.50 -21.55 -31.74
CA ARG A 118 9.86 -20.39 -32.38
C ARG A 118 9.95 -19.16 -31.50
N THR A 119 10.04 -18.01 -32.15
CA THR A 119 9.97 -16.72 -31.47
C THR A 119 8.52 -16.23 -31.36
N GLU A 120 8.21 -15.51 -30.30
CA GLU A 120 6.94 -14.83 -30.07
C GLU A 120 7.18 -13.33 -29.85
N PRO A 121 6.94 -12.48 -30.87
CA PRO A 121 7.21 -11.05 -30.81
C PRO A 121 6.53 -10.32 -29.64
N MET A 122 5.40 -10.82 -29.12
CA MET A 122 4.76 -10.22 -27.94
C MET A 122 5.57 -10.39 -26.64
N ASN A 123 6.53 -11.32 -26.62
CA ASN A 123 7.45 -11.47 -25.49
C ASN A 123 8.58 -10.43 -25.52
N ASP A 124 8.87 -9.86 -26.69
CA ASP A 124 9.87 -8.82 -26.91
C ASP A 124 9.30 -7.42 -26.66
N ARG A 125 9.08 -7.08 -25.38
CA ARG A 125 8.39 -5.84 -24.99
C ARG A 125 9.01 -5.13 -23.80
N VAL A 126 8.64 -3.88 -23.61
CA VAL A 126 8.79 -3.14 -22.35
C VAL A 126 7.40 -2.71 -21.88
N GLU A 127 7.09 -3.00 -20.62
CA GLU A 127 5.88 -2.55 -19.95
C GLU A 127 6.18 -1.29 -19.13
N LEU A 128 5.36 -0.26 -19.30
CA LEU A 128 5.36 0.96 -18.49
C LEU A 128 4.28 0.79 -17.45
N VAL A 129 4.66 0.55 -16.21
CA VAL A 129 3.71 0.43 -15.10
C VAL A 129 3.90 1.61 -14.12
N PRO A 130 2.83 2.17 -13.56
CA PRO A 130 2.93 3.15 -12.48
C PRO A 130 3.65 2.53 -11.29
N CYS A 131 4.70 3.19 -10.80
CA CYS A 131 5.34 2.83 -9.53
C CYS A 131 6.02 4.05 -8.91
N PRO A 132 6.21 4.11 -7.58
CA PRO A 132 6.97 5.19 -6.96
C PRO A 132 8.39 5.18 -7.54
N GLY A 133 8.74 6.19 -8.34
CA GLY A 133 10.09 6.34 -8.87
C GLY A 133 11.13 6.45 -7.74
N PRO A 134 12.43 6.18 -7.98
CA PRO A 134 13.45 6.15 -6.92
C PRO A 134 13.47 7.38 -6.02
N ARG A 135 13.31 8.58 -6.60
CA ARG A 135 13.23 9.84 -5.86
C ARG A 135 12.02 9.87 -4.93
N LEU A 136 10.88 9.38 -5.42
CA LEU A 136 9.62 9.36 -4.69
C LEU A 136 9.55 8.20 -3.69
N ALA A 137 10.25 7.10 -3.90
CA ALA A 137 10.41 6.04 -2.91
C ALA A 137 11.13 6.59 -1.66
N GLY A 138 12.26 7.29 -1.85
CA GLY A 138 12.96 7.94 -0.74
C GLY A 138 12.14 9.04 -0.05
N MET A 139 11.38 9.83 -0.82
CA MET A 139 10.47 10.84 -0.26
C MET A 139 9.28 10.22 0.47
N ALA A 140 8.67 9.17 -0.08
CA ALA A 140 7.55 8.47 0.56
C ALA A 140 7.99 7.80 1.85
N GLU A 141 9.19 7.22 1.90
CA GLU A 141 9.78 6.69 3.14
C GLU A 141 10.10 7.81 4.13
N ALA A 142 10.61 8.95 3.68
CA ALA A 142 10.87 10.10 4.54
C ALA A 142 9.57 10.70 5.09
N GLU A 143 8.53 10.82 4.26
CA GLU A 143 7.20 11.29 4.63
C GLU A 143 6.52 10.31 5.59
N ALA A 144 6.60 9.01 5.32
CA ALA A 144 6.12 7.96 6.22
C ALA A 144 6.80 8.06 7.60
N ARG A 145 8.13 8.22 7.64
CA ARG A 145 8.88 8.40 8.89
C ARG A 145 8.50 9.69 9.61
N ALA A 146 8.30 10.80 8.89
CA ALA A 146 7.87 12.07 9.47
C ALA A 146 6.46 11.98 10.07
N LEU A 147 5.55 11.32 9.37
CA LEU A 147 4.19 11.05 9.85
C LEU A 147 4.20 10.11 11.06
N ASP A 148 5.02 9.06 11.04
CA ASP A 148 5.17 8.15 12.18
C ASP A 148 5.70 8.92 13.40
N ALA A 149 6.70 9.77 13.23
CA ALA A 149 7.23 10.64 14.29
C ALA A 149 6.20 11.66 14.82
N ALA A 150 5.26 12.10 14.00
CA ALA A 150 4.21 13.03 14.40
C ALA A 150 3.05 12.34 15.16
N VAL A 151 2.70 11.11 14.79
CA VAL A 151 1.50 10.43 15.28
C VAL A 151 1.81 9.42 16.39
N VAL A 152 2.80 8.54 16.17
CA VAL A 152 3.06 7.38 17.06
C VAL A 152 3.39 7.80 18.50
N PRO A 153 4.23 8.82 18.76
CA PRO A 153 4.59 9.16 20.14
C PRO A 153 3.41 9.56 21.02
N ALA A 154 2.42 10.28 20.48
CA ALA A 154 1.23 10.66 21.23
C ALA A 154 0.44 9.43 21.72
N PHE A 155 0.31 8.41 20.88
CA PHE A 155 -0.37 7.17 21.26
C PHE A 155 0.47 6.34 22.24
N VAL A 156 1.77 6.18 22.00
CA VAL A 156 2.66 5.43 22.91
C VAL A 156 2.67 6.05 24.31
N THR A 157 2.85 7.36 24.40
CA THR A 157 2.87 8.10 25.68
C THR A 157 1.51 8.11 26.39
N ALA A 158 0.41 8.01 25.66
CA ALA A 158 -0.94 7.93 26.22
C ALA A 158 -1.35 6.51 26.64
N LEU A 159 -0.87 5.47 25.94
CA LEU A 159 -1.25 4.07 26.15
C LEU A 159 -0.40 3.38 27.21
N ALA A 160 0.93 3.51 27.16
CA ALA A 160 1.80 2.75 28.07
C ALA A 160 1.48 3.02 29.56
N PRO A 161 1.27 4.26 30.02
CA PRO A 161 0.87 4.52 31.41
C PRO A 161 -0.53 3.99 31.78
N ARG A 162 -1.46 3.93 30.82
CA ARG A 162 -2.80 3.39 31.07
C ARG A 162 -2.76 1.88 31.22
N ILE A 163 -2.06 1.19 30.31
CA ILE A 163 -1.88 -0.26 30.35
C ILE A 163 -1.11 -0.66 31.61
N ALA A 164 -0.02 0.02 31.94
CA ALA A 164 0.75 -0.25 33.16
C ALA A 164 -0.14 -0.18 34.43
N ARG A 165 -0.94 0.89 34.56
CA ARG A 165 -1.87 1.05 35.69
C ARG A 165 -2.97 -0.02 35.72
N ALA A 166 -3.52 -0.36 34.55
CA ALA A 166 -4.55 -1.39 34.46
C ALA A 166 -4.05 -2.78 34.90
N MET A 167 -2.76 -3.06 34.71
CA MET A 167 -2.12 -4.31 35.14
C MET A 167 -1.53 -4.25 36.55
N GLY A 168 -1.58 -3.09 37.24
CA GLY A 168 -0.91 -2.90 38.53
C GLY A 168 0.62 -2.82 38.46
N CYS A 169 1.17 -2.53 37.28
CA CYS A 169 2.62 -2.40 37.05
C CYS A 169 3.12 -0.98 37.34
N ALA A 170 4.44 -0.83 37.50
CA ALA A 170 5.07 0.48 37.62
C ALA A 170 4.85 1.30 36.34
N VAL A 171 4.47 2.56 36.49
CA VAL A 171 4.22 3.45 35.35
C VAL A 171 5.55 3.85 34.71
N PRO A 172 5.79 3.52 33.42
CA PRO A 172 7.03 3.91 32.77
C PRO A 172 7.09 5.42 32.58
N GLN A 173 8.26 6.02 32.84
CA GLN A 173 8.54 7.40 32.45
C GLN A 173 8.81 7.44 30.96
N MET A 174 7.91 8.08 30.20
CA MET A 174 7.99 8.12 28.74
C MET A 174 8.39 9.51 28.25
N PRO A 175 9.48 9.65 27.48
CA PRO A 175 9.72 10.91 26.78
C PRO A 175 8.62 11.14 25.74
N ARG A 176 8.29 12.42 25.49
CA ARG A 176 7.22 12.82 24.53
C ARG A 176 7.45 12.33 23.10
N TRP A 177 8.67 11.94 22.76
CA TRP A 177 9.11 11.47 21.44
C TRP A 177 9.26 9.94 21.37
N ALA A 178 8.87 9.19 22.40
CA ALA A 178 9.01 7.73 22.41
C ALA A 178 8.19 7.06 21.30
N LEU A 179 8.87 6.36 20.39
CA LEU A 179 8.23 5.57 19.33
C LEU A 179 7.86 4.15 19.78
N VAL A 180 8.48 3.67 20.86
CA VAL A 180 8.34 2.31 21.38
C VAL A 180 8.10 2.39 22.88
N ALA A 181 7.17 1.60 23.38
CA ALA A 181 6.97 1.45 24.82
C ALA A 181 8.05 0.53 25.41
N PRO A 182 8.67 0.87 26.54
CA PRO A 182 9.56 -0.04 27.23
C PRO A 182 8.76 -1.25 27.76
N PRO A 183 9.44 -2.37 28.05
CA PRO A 183 8.82 -3.47 28.77
C PRO A 183 8.17 -2.99 30.08
N PHE A 184 6.99 -3.50 30.39
CA PHE A 184 6.30 -3.15 31.63
C PHE A 184 7.01 -3.82 32.83
N ALA A 185 7.37 -3.01 33.82
CA ALA A 185 7.93 -3.49 35.08
C ALA A 185 6.80 -3.78 36.06
N CYS A 186 6.39 -5.04 36.13
CA CYS A 186 5.28 -5.50 36.98
C CYS A 186 5.79 -6.16 38.26
N PRO A 187 5.03 -6.11 39.37
CA PRO A 187 5.41 -6.78 40.61
C PRO A 187 5.25 -8.31 40.46
N ALA A 188 5.78 -9.09 41.40
CA ALA A 188 5.90 -10.55 41.25
C ALA A 188 4.55 -11.29 41.21
N GLU A 189 3.49 -10.65 41.72
CA GLU A 189 2.12 -11.15 41.71
C GLU A 189 1.53 -11.15 40.29
N VAL A 190 2.02 -10.27 39.40
CA VAL A 190 1.57 -10.23 38.01
C VAL A 190 2.30 -11.32 37.22
N PRO A 191 1.58 -12.32 36.67
CA PRO A 191 2.22 -13.38 35.91
C PRO A 191 2.93 -12.81 34.68
N PRO A 192 4.21 -13.14 34.41
CA PRO A 192 4.95 -12.60 33.26
C PRO A 192 4.23 -12.80 31.92
N GLN A 193 3.53 -13.92 31.76
CA GLN A 193 2.74 -14.25 30.57
C GLN A 193 1.48 -13.40 30.39
N ALA A 194 1.05 -12.67 31.41
CA ALA A 194 -0.05 -11.70 31.32
C ALA A 194 0.39 -10.32 30.81
N VAL A 195 1.70 -10.06 30.78
CA VAL A 195 2.28 -8.78 30.38
C VAL A 195 2.46 -8.73 28.86
N PRO A 196 1.74 -7.86 28.13
CA PRO A 196 1.86 -7.79 26.68
C PRO A 196 3.08 -6.96 26.26
N ALA A 197 3.62 -7.28 25.09
CA ALA A 197 4.38 -6.32 24.29
C ALA A 197 3.39 -5.35 23.61
N LEU A 198 3.59 -4.04 23.82
CA LEU A 198 2.82 -2.99 23.16
C LEU A 198 3.55 -2.51 21.90
N THR A 199 2.91 -2.64 20.75
CA THR A 199 3.35 -2.06 19.49
C THR A 199 2.32 -1.07 18.98
N VAL A 200 2.76 0.13 18.61
CA VAL A 200 1.93 1.15 18.00
C VAL A 200 2.53 1.49 16.65
N ARG A 201 1.75 1.34 15.58
CA ARG A 201 2.20 1.60 14.20
C ARG A 201 1.15 2.34 13.43
N ARG A 202 1.55 3.26 12.55
CA ARG A 202 0.63 3.82 11.56
C ARG A 202 0.21 2.73 10.56
N VAL A 203 -1.01 2.81 10.07
CA VAL A 203 -1.51 1.95 8.99
C VAL A 203 -1.03 2.53 7.67
N ASP A 204 -0.34 1.72 6.86
CA ASP A 204 0.23 2.14 5.57
C ASP A 204 -0.81 2.83 4.69
N GLY A 205 -0.39 3.91 4.03
CA GLY A 205 -1.27 4.75 3.21
C GLY A 205 -2.31 5.59 3.97
N SER A 206 -2.30 5.62 5.31
CA SER A 206 -3.24 6.42 6.10
C SER A 206 -2.59 7.15 7.28
N ARG A 207 -3.31 8.08 7.90
CA ARG A 207 -2.94 8.68 9.20
C ARG A 207 -3.43 7.87 10.41
N ARG A 208 -4.08 6.72 10.16
CA ARG A 208 -4.65 5.88 11.21
C ARG A 208 -3.55 5.10 11.92
N VAL A 209 -3.82 4.70 13.15
CA VAL A 209 -2.90 3.93 13.98
C VAL A 209 -3.51 2.56 14.27
N ALA A 210 -2.66 1.54 14.18
CA ALA A 210 -2.88 0.20 14.69
C ALA A 210 -2.12 0.06 16.01
N VAL A 211 -2.83 -0.37 17.05
CA VAL A 211 -2.27 -0.71 18.35
C VAL A 211 -2.35 -2.22 18.51
N THR A 212 -1.22 -2.85 18.74
CA THR A 212 -1.10 -4.29 18.93
C THR A 212 -0.62 -4.58 20.35
N LEU A 213 -1.37 -5.41 21.07
CA LEU A 213 -0.89 -6.09 22.27
C LEU A 213 -0.58 -7.53 21.91
N GLU A 214 0.62 -7.99 22.25
CA GLU A 214 1.07 -9.36 21.97
C GLU A 214 1.53 -10.05 23.26
N TRP A 215 1.02 -11.26 23.48
CA TRP A 215 1.40 -12.15 24.59
C TRP A 215 2.12 -13.36 24.01
N PRO A 216 3.46 -13.34 23.88
CA PRO A 216 4.21 -14.34 23.13
C PRO A 216 4.00 -15.77 23.63
N ALA A 217 3.82 -15.94 24.94
CA ALA A 217 3.58 -17.23 25.58
C ALA A 217 2.12 -17.72 25.51
N GLY A 218 1.18 -16.87 25.08
CA GLY A 218 -0.25 -17.09 25.28
C GLY A 218 -0.72 -16.59 26.65
N ILE A 219 -2.02 -16.31 26.75
CA ILE A 219 -2.68 -15.90 28.00
C ILE A 219 -3.29 -17.15 28.67
N PRO A 220 -2.72 -17.67 29.76
CA PRO A 220 -3.31 -18.81 30.46
C PRO A 220 -4.59 -18.42 31.18
N ALA A 221 -5.36 -19.43 31.60
CA ALA A 221 -6.57 -19.23 32.39
C ALA A 221 -6.30 -18.58 33.76
N GLY A 222 -7.36 -18.12 34.43
CA GLY A 222 -7.28 -17.55 35.77
C GLY A 222 -6.82 -16.09 35.80
N GLU A 223 -5.96 -15.76 36.76
CA GLU A 223 -5.56 -14.38 37.08
C GLU A 223 -4.82 -13.68 35.92
N ALA A 224 -3.96 -14.41 35.21
CA ALA A 224 -3.26 -13.88 34.04
C ALA A 224 -4.23 -13.37 32.96
N ARG A 225 -5.38 -14.04 32.82
CA ARG A 225 -6.44 -13.64 31.88
C ARG A 225 -7.12 -12.36 32.30
N GLN A 226 -7.35 -12.15 33.59
CA GLN A 226 -7.95 -10.91 34.11
C GLN A 226 -7.01 -9.72 33.91
N VAL A 227 -5.71 -9.90 34.14
CA VAL A 227 -4.68 -8.88 33.88
C VAL A 227 -4.60 -8.55 32.39
N ALA A 228 -4.58 -9.55 31.51
CA ALA A 228 -4.57 -9.33 30.06
C ALA A 228 -5.86 -8.62 29.58
N ALA A 229 -7.01 -8.99 30.15
CA ALA A 229 -8.29 -8.31 29.95
C ALA A 229 -8.24 -6.83 30.36
N ALA A 230 -7.65 -6.51 31.51
CA ALA A 230 -7.49 -5.12 31.96
C ALA A 230 -6.60 -4.31 30.99
N ALA A 231 -5.49 -4.89 30.52
CA ALA A 231 -4.64 -4.26 29.51
C ALA A 231 -5.40 -4.00 28.19
N ALA A 232 -6.16 -4.99 27.71
CA ALA A 232 -6.99 -4.86 26.52
C ALA A 232 -8.08 -3.78 26.69
N GLY A 233 -8.75 -3.75 27.85
CA GLY A 233 -9.74 -2.74 28.19
C GLY A 233 -9.16 -1.33 28.15
N ALA A 234 -7.96 -1.12 28.71
CA ALA A 234 -7.29 0.18 28.69
C ALA A 234 -7.00 0.70 27.27
N VAL A 235 -6.72 -0.20 26.31
CA VAL A 235 -6.58 0.17 24.89
C VAL A 235 -7.93 0.54 24.30
N LEU A 236 -8.95 -0.30 24.49
CA LEU A 236 -10.29 -0.09 23.93
C LEU A 236 -10.95 1.19 24.43
N ASP A 237 -10.78 1.51 25.71
CA ASP A 237 -11.29 2.73 26.32
C ASP A 237 -10.70 3.98 25.66
N LEU A 238 -9.41 3.95 25.30
CA LEU A 238 -8.78 5.07 24.58
C LEU A 238 -9.42 5.32 23.21
N PHE A 239 -9.85 4.25 22.54
CA PHE A 239 -10.52 4.32 21.25
C PHE A 239 -12.05 4.50 21.35
N GLY A 240 -12.58 4.70 22.56
CA GLY A 240 -14.01 4.92 22.79
C GLY A 240 -14.87 3.66 22.67
N HIS A 241 -14.25 2.47 22.72
CA HIS A 241 -14.97 1.19 22.70
C HIS A 241 -15.49 0.81 24.10
N ALA A 242 -16.44 1.59 24.61
CA ALA A 242 -17.17 1.23 25.83
C ALA A 242 -18.55 0.61 25.45
N PRO A 243 -18.93 -0.53 26.06
CA PRO A 243 -18.15 -1.34 27.00
C PRO A 243 -17.18 -2.29 26.27
N ALA A 244 -15.97 -2.46 26.84
CA ALA A 244 -15.01 -3.48 26.41
C ALA A 244 -15.52 -4.94 26.59
N ALA A 245 -16.69 -5.11 27.22
CA ALA A 245 -17.27 -6.39 27.62
C ALA A 245 -17.27 -7.49 26.53
N PRO A 246 -17.56 -7.23 25.24
CA PRO A 246 -17.48 -8.27 24.22
C PRO A 246 -16.06 -8.76 23.93
N VAL A 247 -15.05 -7.87 24.00
CA VAL A 247 -13.63 -8.24 23.87
C VAL A 247 -13.16 -8.98 25.12
N LEU A 248 -13.56 -8.50 26.30
CA LEU A 248 -13.28 -9.16 27.57
C LEU A 248 -13.92 -10.55 27.62
N ALA A 249 -15.15 -10.71 27.11
CA ALA A 249 -15.84 -11.98 26.97
C ALA A 249 -15.17 -12.89 25.93
N ALA A 250 -14.65 -12.33 24.84
CA ALA A 250 -13.87 -13.07 23.86
C ALA A 250 -12.54 -13.56 24.42
N LEU A 251 -11.84 -12.74 25.21
CA LEU A 251 -10.65 -13.15 25.97
C LEU A 251 -11.00 -14.18 27.04
N ALA A 252 -12.21 -14.12 27.61
CA ALA A 252 -12.71 -15.04 28.63
C ALA A 252 -13.13 -16.42 28.08
N ALA A 253 -13.54 -16.50 26.82
CA ALA A 253 -14.01 -17.74 26.19
C ALA A 253 -12.89 -18.80 26.06
N GLU A 254 -13.25 -20.08 26.11
CA GLU A 254 -12.30 -21.21 26.06
C GLU A 254 -11.50 -21.28 24.73
N ALA A 255 -10.27 -21.79 24.83
CA ALA A 255 -9.30 -21.91 23.75
C ALA A 255 -9.79 -22.83 22.62
N GLY A 256 -9.48 -22.50 21.35
CA GLY A 256 -9.59 -23.48 20.26
C GLY A 256 -10.32 -23.04 18.98
N ALA A 257 -10.87 -21.83 18.90
CA ALA A 257 -11.33 -21.27 17.63
C ALA A 257 -10.47 -20.06 17.28
N ALA A 258 -9.80 -20.11 16.12
CA ALA A 258 -9.23 -18.91 15.53
C ALA A 258 -10.40 -17.95 15.23
N ARG A 259 -10.52 -16.91 16.04
CA ARG A 259 -11.63 -15.96 15.95
C ARG A 259 -11.06 -14.65 15.48
N HIS A 260 -11.47 -14.22 14.28
CA HIS A 260 -11.42 -12.81 13.90
C HIS A 260 -12.70 -12.18 14.43
N LEU A 261 -12.59 -11.44 15.53
CA LEU A 261 -13.71 -10.65 16.02
C LEU A 261 -13.47 -9.20 15.64
N ALA A 262 -14.30 -8.72 14.72
CA ALA A 262 -14.35 -7.32 14.34
C ALA A 262 -15.41 -6.61 15.18
N PHE A 263 -14.99 -5.68 16.02
CA PHE A 263 -15.90 -4.79 16.74
C PHE A 263 -15.91 -3.43 16.08
N LEU A 264 -17.09 -2.92 15.78
CA LEU A 264 -17.29 -1.56 15.29
C LEU A 264 -17.85 -0.70 16.42
N ALA A 265 -17.17 0.38 16.78
CA ALA A 265 -17.76 1.43 17.61
C ALA A 265 -17.46 2.79 16.97
N GLY A 266 -18.52 3.44 16.49
CA GLY A 266 -18.39 4.63 15.65
C GLY A 266 -17.54 4.31 14.42
N ALA A 267 -16.44 5.05 14.29
CA ALA A 267 -15.48 4.88 13.21
C ALA A 267 -14.58 3.65 13.44
N SER A 268 -14.22 3.33 14.69
CA SER A 268 -13.11 2.42 15.02
C SER A 268 -13.41 0.93 14.77
N ARG A 269 -12.39 0.15 14.36
CA ARG A 269 -12.43 -1.32 14.17
C ARG A 269 -11.40 -2.02 15.07
N ALA A 270 -11.85 -2.71 16.10
CA ALA A 270 -10.98 -3.61 16.86
C ALA A 270 -10.98 -5.01 16.23
N GLU A 271 -9.80 -5.59 16.03
CA GLU A 271 -9.59 -6.96 15.56
C GLU A 271 -8.88 -7.77 16.65
N VAL A 272 -9.53 -8.81 17.15
CA VAL A 272 -8.87 -9.77 18.05
C VAL A 272 -8.40 -10.94 17.18
N GLU A 273 -7.14 -11.34 17.33
CA GLU A 273 -6.61 -12.54 16.66
C GLU A 273 -6.22 -13.57 17.73
N ALA A 274 -7.08 -14.56 17.92
CA ALA A 274 -6.73 -15.75 18.68
C ALA A 274 -6.13 -16.79 17.72
N GLY A 275 -4.93 -17.31 18.02
CA GLY A 275 -4.39 -18.45 17.30
C GLY A 275 -5.13 -19.76 17.67
N PRO A 276 -4.79 -20.91 17.05
CA PRO A 276 -5.23 -22.21 17.55
C PRO A 276 -4.66 -22.41 18.97
N GLY A 277 -5.46 -22.16 19.99
CA GLY A 277 -5.06 -22.17 21.40
C GLY A 277 -5.43 -20.89 22.15
N GLU A 278 -4.56 -20.46 23.04
CA GLU A 278 -4.74 -19.25 23.85
C GLU A 278 -4.65 -17.97 23.00
N VAL A 279 -5.31 -16.91 23.45
CA VAL A 279 -5.21 -15.60 22.79
C VAL A 279 -3.76 -15.10 22.89
N ARG A 280 -3.20 -14.70 21.75
CA ARG A 280 -1.83 -14.21 21.65
C ARG A 280 -1.74 -12.77 21.18
N ARG A 281 -2.77 -12.27 20.50
CA ARG A 281 -2.71 -10.94 19.88
C ARG A 281 -4.07 -10.23 19.91
N LEU A 282 -4.03 -8.98 20.32
CA LEU A 282 -5.11 -8.02 20.13
C LEU A 282 -4.60 -6.91 19.22
N ARG A 283 -5.34 -6.58 18.15
CA ARG A 283 -5.01 -5.49 17.23
C ARG A 283 -6.19 -4.53 17.11
N VAL A 284 -6.07 -3.33 17.65
CA VAL A 284 -7.09 -2.28 17.51
C VAL A 284 -6.68 -1.31 16.42
N VAL A 285 -7.56 -1.08 15.44
CA VAL A 285 -7.35 -0.09 14.38
C VAL A 285 -8.45 0.96 14.49
N ALA A 286 -8.11 2.24 14.59
CA ALA A 286 -9.11 3.29 14.41
C ALA A 286 -9.61 3.25 12.96
N GLY A 287 -10.75 2.59 12.71
CA GLY A 287 -11.54 2.83 11.52
C GLY A 287 -12.14 4.24 11.53
N GLY A 288 -12.65 4.61 10.39
CA GLY A 288 -13.03 5.97 10.04
C GLY A 288 -12.59 6.19 8.62
N GLY A 289 -13.44 6.82 7.81
CA GLY A 289 -12.99 7.35 6.53
C GLY A 289 -11.76 8.19 6.78
N ASP A 290 -10.79 8.15 5.86
CA ASP A 290 -9.63 9.03 5.92
C ASP A 290 -10.18 10.48 5.91
N GLY A 291 -10.43 11.02 7.10
CA GLY A 291 -10.90 12.38 7.31
C GLY A 291 -9.79 13.34 6.89
N PRO A 292 -10.16 14.54 6.41
CA PRO A 292 -9.42 15.33 5.43
C PRO A 292 -7.90 15.48 5.63
#